data_AF-A0A937TU17-F1
#
_entry.id   AF-A0A937TU17-F1
#
_cell.length_a   1.000
_cell.length_b   1.000
_cell.length_c   1.000
_cell.angle_alpha   90.00
_cell.angle_beta   90.00
_cell.angle_gamma   90.00
#
_symmetry.space_group_name_H-M   'P 1'
#
loop_
_entity.id
_entity.type
_entity.pdbx_description
1 polymer ?
#
loop_
_entity_poly.entity_id
_entity_poly.type
_entity_poly.pdbx_seq_one_letter_code
_entity_poly.pdbx_strand_id
1 'polypeptide(L)'
;MPFRKPQAWAAPLTAALAALTLASCQDDAGPAGTGQAPYVVTTAGGAQMVLIPGGTFEMGSAAGRDDERPVRTVRLDPFLMDRCEVTQAQYGCLVLGNPSHFKGPDRPVEQISWADAALYCNKRSLAEGLEPCYDEATARCRFDADGYRLPTEAEWEYACRAGTRTAYFFGDDPRRLRDHAWFAANASKQTHPVGTRRPNPWGLFDVLGNVAEWCNDVYDEAAYAAGPAENPRGPDDGERYVLRGGAWSSSPDACRSACRACDSPGFQDACFSRDAIGFRCVRKAPPATGPRGDEGPAGAADAPPPAKVGFLYDDVFLRHETGPGHPERPARLTAIVDRLRAAGLLARLVPIKAAPAADEWLTTVHSAEYVARVTAAAGEGKTYLDTQDVPIGKASGHVAVMAVGGVLAAVDAVAEGKVARAFCAVRPPGHHARRDRAMGFCLFNNVAVAARYAQKKHGLAKVLIVDWDVHHGNGTQEMFYRDATVLYVGVHRAPFYPGTGAADETGEGLGRGFTINVPLPAGSGDAAFAKALAEALEPAARRFQPDLVLISAGFDAHKDDPLGGMQMTPDGYAALTRLVRRIADTSARGRIVSVLEGGYDLAGLAASVEAHVRALME
;
A
#
# COMPACT_ATOMS: atom_id res chain seq x y z
N MET A 1 10.91 25.40 -89.91
CA MET A 1 10.68 25.99 -88.56
C MET A 1 9.18 26.05 -88.31
N PRO A 2 8.70 25.79 -87.07
CA PRO A 2 7.60 24.88 -86.82
C PRO A 2 6.18 25.46 -86.92
N PHE A 3 5.25 24.51 -86.86
CA PHE A 3 3.90 24.45 -87.40
C PHE A 3 2.78 25.09 -86.55
N ARG A 4 1.66 25.30 -87.23
CA ARG A 4 0.38 25.96 -86.88
C ARG A 4 -0.43 25.30 -85.73
N LYS A 5 -1.24 26.13 -85.07
CA LYS A 5 -2.46 25.83 -84.26
C LYS A 5 -3.59 25.21 -85.13
N PRO A 6 -4.86 24.96 -84.68
CA PRO A 6 -5.53 25.00 -83.35
C PRO A 6 -6.53 23.81 -83.09
N GLN A 7 -7.27 23.83 -81.96
CA GLN A 7 -8.73 23.60 -81.80
C GLN A 7 -9.17 22.70 -80.61
N ALA A 8 -10.24 23.16 -79.96
CA ALA A 8 -11.00 22.54 -78.88
C ALA A 8 -12.24 21.82 -79.42
N TRP A 9 -12.65 20.70 -78.80
CA TRP A 9 -14.01 20.13 -78.94
C TRP A 9 -14.54 19.69 -77.58
N ALA A 10 -15.84 19.90 -77.41
CA ALA A 10 -16.64 19.62 -76.21
C ALA A 10 -17.56 18.40 -76.43
N ALA A 11 -18.07 17.88 -75.31
CA ALA A 11 -19.36 17.20 -75.14
C ALA A 11 -19.40 15.64 -75.32
N PRO A 12 -20.48 14.95 -74.89
CA PRO A 12 -20.43 13.94 -73.82
C PRO A 12 -20.91 12.56 -74.30
N LEU A 13 -20.84 11.53 -73.45
CA LEU A 13 -21.47 10.23 -73.73
C LEU A 13 -22.08 9.62 -72.46
N THR A 14 -23.40 9.64 -72.44
CA THR A 14 -24.31 8.82 -71.62
C THR A 14 -24.30 7.37 -72.11
N ALA A 15 -24.28 6.40 -71.19
CA ALA A 15 -24.81 5.07 -71.44
C ALA A 15 -25.33 4.44 -70.13
N ALA A 16 -26.41 3.69 -70.26
CA ALA A 16 -27.33 3.26 -69.22
C ALA A 16 -27.26 1.73 -68.96
N LEU A 17 -28.15 1.27 -68.06
CA LEU A 17 -28.52 -0.13 -67.71
C LEU A 17 -27.50 -0.88 -66.82
N ALA A 18 -27.88 -1.73 -65.86
CA ALA A 18 -29.14 -2.42 -65.60
C ALA A 18 -29.28 -2.74 -64.09
N ALA A 19 -30.52 -2.75 -63.61
CA ALA A 19 -30.89 -3.53 -62.44
C ALA A 19 -30.97 -5.02 -62.85
N LEU A 20 -30.22 -5.88 -62.17
CA LEU A 20 -30.46 -7.32 -62.18
C LEU A 20 -30.28 -7.86 -60.76
N THR A 21 -31.40 -8.31 -60.21
CA THR A 21 -31.51 -9.20 -59.06
C THR A 21 -30.93 -10.57 -59.41
N LEU A 22 -29.97 -11.06 -58.61
CA LEU A 22 -29.66 -12.48 -58.49
C LEU A 22 -29.54 -12.85 -57.01
N ALA A 23 -30.30 -13.87 -56.66
CA ALA A 23 -30.37 -14.50 -55.36
C ALA A 23 -29.28 -15.57 -55.17
N SER A 24 -29.12 -15.99 -53.92
CA SER A 24 -28.37 -17.17 -53.40
C SER A 24 -26.83 -17.04 -53.42
N CYS A 25 -26.06 -17.47 -52.41
CA CYS A 25 -26.26 -18.50 -51.40
C CYS A 25 -25.82 -18.02 -50.00
N GLN A 26 -26.41 -18.66 -48.99
CA GLN A 26 -26.01 -18.62 -47.59
C GLN A 26 -24.57 -19.11 -47.44
N ASP A 27 -23.71 -18.29 -46.83
CA ASP A 27 -22.57 -18.78 -46.07
C ASP A 27 -22.93 -18.56 -44.59
N ASP A 28 -22.85 -19.66 -43.83
CA ASP A 28 -23.16 -19.78 -42.42
C ASP A 28 -22.35 -18.81 -41.56
N ALA A 29 -22.87 -17.60 -41.38
CA ALA A 29 -22.47 -16.72 -40.30
C ALA A 29 -23.13 -17.20 -39.01
N GLY A 30 -22.43 -18.05 -38.26
CA GLY A 30 -22.71 -18.31 -36.85
C GLY A 30 -22.80 -16.99 -36.07
N PRO A 31 -23.55 -16.95 -34.95
CA PRO A 31 -24.03 -15.70 -34.38
C PRO A 31 -22.86 -14.81 -33.96
N ALA A 32 -22.73 -13.67 -34.64
CA ALA A 32 -21.94 -12.55 -34.19
C ALA A 32 -22.40 -12.18 -32.77
N GLY A 33 -21.51 -12.39 -31.80
CA GLY A 33 -21.70 -11.93 -30.43
C GLY A 33 -22.08 -10.45 -30.44
N THR A 34 -23.20 -10.14 -29.81
CA THR A 34 -23.82 -8.84 -29.68
C THR A 34 -22.79 -7.72 -29.46
N GLY A 35 -22.83 -6.68 -30.31
CA GLY A 35 -22.01 -5.46 -30.22
C GLY A 35 -22.33 -4.56 -29.03
N GLN A 36 -22.42 -5.14 -27.83
CA GLN A 36 -22.55 -4.41 -26.59
C GLN A 36 -21.17 -3.93 -26.15
N ALA A 37 -21.04 -2.64 -25.85
CA ALA A 37 -19.79 -2.08 -25.34
C ALA A 37 -19.33 -2.87 -24.10
N PRO A 38 -18.02 -3.12 -23.94
CA PRO A 38 -17.51 -3.88 -22.81
C PRO A 38 -17.91 -3.20 -21.50
N TYR A 39 -18.43 -3.98 -20.55
CA TYR A 39 -18.79 -3.47 -19.24
C TYR A 39 -17.52 -3.27 -18.42
N VAL A 40 -17.08 -2.02 -18.32
CA VAL A 40 -15.87 -1.63 -17.59
C VAL A 40 -16.25 -1.11 -16.20
N VAL A 41 -15.66 -1.68 -15.17
CA VAL A 41 -15.77 -1.26 -13.78
C VAL A 41 -14.49 -0.55 -13.37
N THR A 42 -14.62 0.58 -12.67
CA THR A 42 -13.48 1.21 -12.00
C THR A 42 -13.45 0.70 -10.56
N THR A 43 -12.33 0.10 -10.15
CA THR A 43 -12.17 -0.44 -8.80
C THR A 43 -11.96 0.68 -7.79
N ALA A 44 -12.05 0.38 -6.48
CA ALA A 44 -11.81 1.37 -5.44
C ALA A 44 -10.39 1.98 -5.52
N GLY A 45 -9.41 1.20 -6.02
CA GLY A 45 -8.05 1.65 -6.30
C GLY A 45 -7.88 2.40 -7.64
N GLY A 46 -8.96 2.70 -8.37
CA GLY A 46 -8.93 3.45 -9.63
C GLY A 46 -8.51 2.65 -10.86
N ALA A 47 -8.23 1.34 -10.71
CA ALA A 47 -7.93 0.47 -11.84
C ALA A 47 -9.20 0.14 -12.64
N GLN A 48 -9.08 -0.08 -13.95
CA GLN A 48 -10.19 -0.50 -14.79
C GLN A 48 -10.19 -2.01 -14.96
N MET A 49 -11.35 -2.65 -14.76
CA MET A 49 -11.58 -4.06 -15.05
C MET A 49 -12.72 -4.23 -16.03
N VAL A 50 -12.68 -5.27 -16.84
CA VAL A 50 -13.75 -5.70 -17.75
C VAL A 50 -14.50 -6.85 -17.10
N LEU A 51 -15.84 -6.81 -17.09
CA LEU A 51 -16.65 -7.98 -16.79
C LEU A 51 -16.63 -8.94 -17.98
N ILE A 52 -16.00 -10.09 -17.76
CA ILE A 52 -15.98 -11.20 -18.69
C ILE A 52 -17.23 -12.05 -18.44
N PRO A 53 -18.13 -12.19 -19.43
CA PRO A 53 -19.35 -12.97 -19.25
C PRO A 53 -19.00 -14.45 -19.07
N GLY A 54 -19.75 -15.17 -18.24
CA GLY A 54 -19.62 -16.62 -18.16
C GLY A 54 -20.08 -17.29 -19.47
N GLY A 55 -19.48 -18.42 -19.82
CA GLY A 55 -19.82 -19.12 -21.05
C GLY A 55 -18.92 -20.31 -21.32
N THR A 56 -19.09 -20.90 -22.50
CA THR A 56 -18.34 -22.08 -22.95
C THR A 56 -17.45 -21.74 -24.14
N PHE A 57 -16.24 -22.28 -24.18
CA PHE A 57 -15.33 -22.14 -25.31
C PHE A 57 -14.48 -23.40 -25.54
N GLU A 58 -13.83 -23.43 -26.70
CA GLU A 58 -12.85 -24.45 -27.06
C GLU A 58 -11.45 -23.98 -26.63
N MET A 59 -10.92 -24.58 -25.57
CA MET A 59 -9.58 -24.34 -25.06
C MET A 59 -8.57 -25.22 -25.79
N GLY A 60 -7.45 -24.65 -26.20
CA GLY A 60 -6.38 -25.30 -26.95
C GLY A 60 -6.45 -25.13 -28.47
N SER A 61 -5.57 -25.84 -29.17
CA SER A 61 -5.48 -25.75 -30.63
C SER A 61 -5.10 -27.08 -31.29
N ALA A 62 -5.95 -27.54 -32.21
CA ALA A 62 -5.67 -28.73 -33.02
C ALA A 62 -4.56 -28.51 -34.06
N ALA A 63 -4.22 -27.26 -34.37
CA ALA A 63 -3.12 -26.86 -35.24
C ALA A 63 -1.92 -26.30 -34.45
N GLY A 64 -2.01 -26.30 -33.11
CA GLY A 64 -0.99 -25.79 -32.21
C GLY A 64 0.08 -26.82 -31.87
N ARG A 65 0.90 -26.45 -30.89
CA ARG A 65 1.93 -27.32 -30.29
C ARG A 65 1.28 -28.50 -29.55
N ASP A 66 2.10 -29.49 -29.21
CA ASP A 66 1.60 -30.73 -28.57
C ASP A 66 1.01 -30.46 -27.18
N ASP A 67 1.58 -29.52 -26.44
CA ASP A 67 1.10 -29.06 -25.13
C ASP A 67 -0.17 -28.21 -25.22
N GLU A 68 -0.60 -27.79 -26.41
CA GLU A 68 -1.88 -27.09 -26.64
C GLU A 68 -3.05 -28.06 -26.92
N ARG A 69 -2.76 -29.37 -26.93
CA ARG A 69 -3.71 -30.45 -27.22
C ARG A 69 -4.00 -31.26 -25.95
N PRO A 70 -5.16 -31.95 -25.88
CA PRO A 70 -6.28 -31.90 -26.81
C PRO A 70 -7.03 -30.56 -26.76
N VAL A 71 -7.78 -30.27 -27.83
CA VAL A 71 -8.80 -29.21 -27.76
C VAL A 71 -9.94 -29.73 -26.88
N ARG A 72 -10.39 -28.91 -25.94
CA ARG A 72 -11.40 -29.28 -24.95
C ARG A 72 -12.45 -28.20 -24.79
N THR A 73 -13.70 -28.62 -24.64
CA THR A 73 -14.81 -27.72 -24.30
C THR A 73 -14.76 -27.39 -22.81
N VAL A 74 -14.63 -26.11 -22.48
CA VAL A 74 -14.53 -25.59 -21.10
C VAL A 74 -15.62 -24.55 -20.85
N ARG A 75 -16.28 -24.65 -19.69
CA ARG A 75 -17.26 -23.67 -19.20
C ARG A 75 -16.65 -22.85 -18.05
N LEU A 76 -16.80 -21.54 -18.10
CA LEU A 76 -16.38 -20.61 -17.06
C LEU A 76 -17.56 -19.82 -16.50
N ASP A 77 -17.50 -19.51 -15.21
CA ASP A 77 -18.39 -18.54 -14.56
C ASP A 77 -17.96 -17.10 -14.90
N PRO A 78 -18.84 -16.08 -14.76
CA PRO A 78 -18.44 -14.69 -15.00
C PRO A 78 -17.43 -14.19 -13.97
N PHE A 79 -16.47 -13.37 -14.42
CA PHE A 79 -15.43 -12.77 -13.59
C PHE A 79 -15.06 -11.38 -14.09
N LEU A 80 -14.42 -10.58 -13.23
CA LEU A 80 -13.78 -9.32 -13.62
C LEU A 80 -12.31 -9.59 -13.93
N MET A 81 -11.79 -9.01 -15.00
CA MET A 81 -10.37 -9.06 -15.37
C MET A 81 -9.82 -7.65 -15.57
N ASP A 82 -8.61 -7.37 -15.07
CA ASP A 82 -7.95 -6.10 -15.34
C ASP A 82 -7.88 -5.82 -16.84
N ARG A 83 -8.20 -4.58 -17.19
CA ARG A 83 -8.28 -4.12 -18.57
C ARG A 83 -6.93 -4.15 -19.29
N CYS A 84 -5.86 -3.92 -18.53
CA CYS A 84 -4.47 -3.95 -18.97
C CYS A 84 -3.67 -4.82 -17.99
N GLU A 85 -2.44 -5.16 -18.38
CA GLU A 85 -1.42 -5.67 -17.45
C GLU A 85 -1.23 -4.71 -16.27
N VAL A 86 -0.85 -5.24 -15.09
CA VAL A 86 -0.56 -4.40 -13.92
C VAL A 86 0.63 -3.50 -14.26
N THR A 87 0.41 -2.20 -14.16
CA THR A 87 1.45 -1.20 -14.43
C THR A 87 2.44 -1.07 -13.27
N GLN A 88 3.63 -0.54 -13.54
CA GLN A 88 4.62 -0.23 -12.50
C GLN A 88 4.09 0.77 -11.48
N ALA A 89 3.25 1.73 -11.91
CA ALA A 89 2.57 2.65 -11.00
C ALA A 89 1.61 1.91 -10.06
N GLN A 90 0.72 1.07 -10.60
CA GLN A 90 -0.21 0.27 -9.79
C GLN A 90 0.54 -0.67 -8.83
N TYR A 91 1.58 -1.36 -9.33
CA TYR A 91 2.42 -2.23 -8.50
C TYR A 91 3.08 -1.46 -7.35
N GLY A 92 3.68 -0.31 -7.67
CA GLY A 92 4.37 0.56 -6.73
C GLY A 92 3.47 1.17 -5.67
N CYS A 93 2.15 1.29 -5.92
CA CYS A 93 1.17 1.72 -4.92
C CYS A 93 1.01 0.72 -3.76
N LEU A 94 1.35 -0.55 -3.95
CA LEU A 94 1.08 -1.62 -2.97
C LEU A 94 2.33 -2.41 -2.52
N VAL A 95 3.39 -2.50 -3.35
CA VAL A 95 4.59 -3.36 -3.11
C VAL A 95 5.89 -2.57 -3.26
N LEU A 96 6.93 -2.88 -2.43
CA LEU A 96 8.17 -2.10 -2.27
C LEU A 96 9.22 -2.57 -3.24
N GLY A 97 9.87 -1.60 -3.88
CA GLY A 97 10.69 -1.85 -5.04
C GLY A 97 9.87 -1.84 -6.31
N ASN A 98 10.55 -1.57 -7.42
CA ASN A 98 10.04 -1.78 -8.76
C ASN A 98 10.98 -2.80 -9.40
N PRO A 99 10.58 -4.07 -9.52
CA PRO A 99 11.44 -5.13 -10.03
C PRO A 99 11.81 -4.91 -11.48
N SER A 100 11.03 -4.11 -12.23
CA SER A 100 11.11 -4.03 -13.68
C SER A 100 12.43 -3.44 -14.17
N HIS A 101 13.06 -4.08 -15.13
CA HIS A 101 14.19 -3.54 -15.87
C HIS A 101 13.83 -2.24 -16.62
N PHE A 102 12.76 -2.23 -17.41
CA PHE A 102 12.36 -1.11 -18.25
C PHE A 102 11.46 -0.13 -17.50
N LYS A 103 11.96 1.04 -17.15
CA LYS A 103 11.24 1.97 -16.26
C LYS A 103 10.18 2.82 -16.98
N GLY A 104 9.01 2.95 -16.35
CA GLY A 104 7.96 3.89 -16.75
C GLY A 104 6.65 3.60 -16.01
N PRO A 105 5.94 4.60 -15.49
CA PRO A 105 4.77 4.38 -14.62
C PRO A 105 3.66 3.60 -15.31
N ASP A 106 3.44 3.87 -16.60
CA ASP A 106 2.38 3.24 -17.41
C ASP A 106 2.84 1.95 -18.11
N ARG A 107 4.10 1.54 -17.94
CA ARG A 107 4.60 0.25 -18.46
C ARG A 107 4.14 -0.88 -17.55
N PRO A 108 4.00 -2.11 -18.07
CA PRO A 108 3.73 -3.25 -17.22
C PRO A 108 4.87 -3.45 -16.23
N VAL A 109 4.53 -3.95 -15.04
CA VAL A 109 5.53 -4.50 -14.14
C VAL A 109 6.06 -5.81 -14.74
N GLU A 110 7.38 -5.89 -14.90
CA GLU A 110 8.10 -7.12 -15.26
C GLU A 110 9.21 -7.45 -14.24
N GLN A 111 9.90 -8.58 -14.45
CA GLN A 111 10.84 -9.21 -13.52
C GLN A 111 10.19 -9.65 -12.19
N ILE A 112 8.90 -9.98 -12.24
CA ILE A 112 8.15 -10.39 -11.07
C ILE A 112 8.02 -11.91 -10.98
N SER A 113 8.23 -12.46 -9.77
CA SER A 113 7.96 -13.88 -9.51
C SER A 113 6.46 -14.16 -9.44
N TRP A 114 6.07 -15.43 -9.64
CA TRP A 114 4.68 -15.82 -9.46
C TRP A 114 4.18 -15.51 -8.04
N ALA A 115 5.02 -15.79 -7.04
CA ALA A 115 4.70 -15.55 -5.63
C ALA A 115 4.49 -14.06 -5.35
N ASP A 116 5.34 -13.18 -5.87
CA ASP A 116 5.18 -11.73 -5.71
C ASP A 116 3.92 -11.20 -6.41
N ALA A 117 3.55 -11.79 -7.55
CA ALA A 117 2.32 -11.45 -8.25
C ALA A 117 1.07 -11.88 -7.46
N ALA A 118 1.10 -13.09 -6.88
CA ALA A 118 0.04 -13.59 -5.97
C ALA A 118 -0.07 -12.73 -4.70
N LEU A 119 1.06 -12.36 -4.08
CA LEU A 119 1.10 -11.47 -2.93
C LEU A 119 0.57 -10.07 -3.26
N TYR A 120 0.87 -9.54 -4.46
CA TYR A 120 0.27 -8.29 -4.93
C TYR A 120 -1.26 -8.40 -5.02
N CYS A 121 -1.80 -9.52 -5.51
CA CYS A 121 -3.23 -9.74 -5.56
C CYS A 121 -3.87 -9.68 -4.16
N ASN A 122 -3.26 -10.33 -3.16
CA ASN A 122 -3.70 -10.22 -1.77
C ASN A 122 -3.65 -8.78 -1.26
N LYS A 123 -2.54 -8.06 -1.49
CA LYS A 123 -2.39 -6.65 -1.09
C LYS A 123 -3.44 -5.75 -1.73
N ARG A 124 -3.75 -5.95 -3.01
CA ARG A 124 -4.82 -5.22 -3.69
C ARG A 124 -6.19 -5.55 -3.12
N SER A 125 -6.42 -6.83 -2.75
CA SER A 125 -7.67 -7.26 -2.11
C SER A 125 -7.89 -6.51 -0.80
N LEU A 126 -6.88 -6.51 0.06
CA LEU A 126 -6.90 -5.81 1.34
C LEU A 126 -7.07 -4.30 1.16
N ALA A 127 -6.38 -3.70 0.18
CA ALA A 127 -6.47 -2.26 -0.10
C ALA A 127 -7.88 -1.83 -0.55
N GLU A 128 -8.67 -2.75 -1.11
CA GLU A 128 -10.04 -2.50 -1.57
C GLU A 128 -11.10 -3.13 -0.65
N GLY A 129 -10.72 -3.60 0.54
CA GLY A 129 -11.65 -4.16 1.53
C GLY A 129 -12.25 -5.52 1.17
N LEU A 130 -11.52 -6.33 0.39
CA LEU A 130 -11.94 -7.65 -0.08
C LEU A 130 -11.18 -8.76 0.66
N GLU A 131 -11.76 -9.95 0.68
CA GLU A 131 -11.11 -11.14 1.25
C GLU A 131 -9.98 -11.63 0.35
N PRO A 132 -8.73 -11.76 0.84
CA PRO A 132 -7.61 -12.26 0.05
C PRO A 132 -7.84 -13.68 -0.47
N CYS A 133 -7.46 -13.92 -1.74
CA CYS A 133 -7.56 -15.24 -2.34
C CYS A 133 -6.43 -16.17 -1.88
N TYR A 134 -5.19 -15.71 -1.77
CA TYR A 134 -4.07 -16.59 -1.48
C TYR A 134 -3.84 -16.77 0.02
N ASP A 135 -3.62 -18.01 0.44
CA ASP A 135 -2.98 -18.31 1.71
C ASP A 135 -1.47 -18.07 1.58
N GLU A 136 -0.91 -17.15 2.36
CA GLU A 136 0.49 -16.73 2.22
C GLU A 136 1.50 -17.79 2.67
N ALA A 137 1.09 -18.75 3.51
CA ALA A 137 1.97 -19.81 3.98
C ALA A 137 2.11 -20.95 2.96
N THR A 138 1.02 -21.22 2.23
CA THR A 138 0.92 -22.37 1.32
C THR A 138 0.87 -21.98 -0.14
N ALA A 139 0.76 -20.69 -0.46
CA ALA A 139 0.51 -20.17 -1.80
C ALA A 139 -0.79 -20.68 -2.45
N ARG A 140 -1.65 -21.39 -1.72
CA ARG A 140 -2.90 -21.95 -2.25
C ARG A 140 -3.94 -20.85 -2.44
N CYS A 141 -4.57 -20.84 -3.61
CA CYS A 141 -5.64 -19.92 -3.94
C CYS A 141 -7.01 -20.44 -3.47
N ARG A 142 -7.69 -19.65 -2.64
CA ARG A 142 -9.10 -19.80 -2.23
C ARG A 142 -9.99 -19.10 -3.26
N PHE A 143 -10.42 -19.87 -4.26
CA PHE A 143 -11.23 -19.38 -5.38
C PHE A 143 -12.65 -18.96 -5.00
N ASP A 144 -13.09 -19.29 -3.79
CA ASP A 144 -14.37 -18.91 -3.24
C ASP A 144 -14.39 -17.48 -2.68
N ALA A 145 -13.23 -16.94 -2.27
CA ALA A 145 -13.05 -15.56 -1.81
C ALA A 145 -13.37 -14.51 -2.91
N ASP A 146 -13.66 -13.28 -2.50
CA ASP A 146 -14.11 -12.20 -3.39
C ASP A 146 -13.01 -11.21 -3.82
N GLY A 147 -11.78 -11.40 -3.30
CA GLY A 147 -10.60 -10.63 -3.65
C GLY A 147 -10.00 -10.95 -5.02
N TYR A 148 -8.81 -10.40 -5.22
CA TYR A 148 -8.02 -10.53 -6.43
C TYR A 148 -7.15 -11.77 -6.40
N ARG A 149 -6.94 -12.34 -7.59
CA ARG A 149 -6.00 -13.42 -7.86
C ARG A 149 -5.46 -13.33 -9.28
N LEU A 150 -4.47 -14.17 -9.60
CA LEU A 150 -4.08 -14.40 -10.98
C LEU A 150 -5.20 -15.14 -11.74
N PRO A 151 -5.37 -14.90 -13.05
CA PRO A 151 -6.32 -15.65 -13.86
C PRO A 151 -5.95 -17.13 -13.85
N THR A 152 -6.94 -18.01 -13.92
CA THR A 152 -6.61 -19.38 -14.33
C THR A 152 -6.17 -19.39 -15.79
N GLU A 153 -5.46 -20.43 -16.20
CA GLU A 153 -5.07 -20.65 -17.58
C GLU A 153 -6.28 -20.62 -18.53
N ALA A 154 -7.38 -21.23 -18.11
CA ALA A 154 -8.62 -21.23 -18.89
C ALA A 154 -9.30 -19.85 -18.93
N GLU A 155 -9.36 -19.14 -17.80
CA GLU A 155 -9.88 -17.76 -17.76
C GLU A 155 -9.10 -16.84 -18.68
N TRP A 156 -7.78 -16.96 -18.69
CA TRP A 156 -6.91 -16.18 -19.55
C TRP A 156 -7.20 -16.47 -21.03
N GLU A 157 -7.21 -17.74 -21.44
CA GLU A 157 -7.43 -18.09 -22.86
C GLU A 157 -8.84 -17.69 -23.34
N TYR A 158 -9.85 -17.88 -22.49
CA TYR A 158 -11.22 -17.47 -22.78
C TYR A 158 -11.33 -15.96 -22.99
N ALA A 159 -10.78 -15.19 -22.05
CA ALA A 159 -10.76 -13.73 -22.10
C ALA A 159 -9.98 -13.22 -23.31
N CYS A 160 -8.84 -13.85 -23.63
CA CYS A 160 -8.03 -13.54 -24.79
C CYS A 160 -8.80 -13.75 -26.10
N ARG A 161 -9.43 -14.93 -26.28
CA ARG A 161 -10.18 -15.32 -27.49
C ARG A 161 -11.40 -14.45 -27.75
N ALA A 162 -12.05 -13.95 -26.70
CA ALA A 162 -13.24 -13.10 -26.78
C ALA A 162 -14.30 -13.62 -27.78
N GLY A 163 -14.57 -14.93 -27.73
CA GLY A 163 -15.55 -15.62 -28.59
C GLY A 163 -15.01 -16.20 -29.90
N THR A 164 -13.73 -16.02 -30.24
CA THR A 164 -13.14 -16.56 -31.47
C THR A 164 -12.46 -17.93 -31.27
N ARG A 165 -12.28 -18.67 -32.37
CA ARG A 165 -11.59 -19.97 -32.41
C ARG A 165 -10.25 -19.93 -33.17
N THR A 166 -9.90 -18.78 -33.71
CA THR A 166 -8.72 -18.55 -34.55
C THR A 166 -7.44 -18.47 -33.72
N ALA A 167 -6.28 -18.42 -34.39
CA ALA A 167 -4.97 -18.34 -33.76
C ALA A 167 -4.80 -17.07 -32.90
N TYR A 168 -5.43 -15.96 -33.32
CA TYR A 168 -5.55 -14.72 -32.55
C TYR A 168 -7.01 -14.29 -32.50
N PHE A 169 -7.40 -13.43 -31.56
CA PHE A 169 -8.77 -12.93 -31.46
C PHE A 169 -9.26 -12.12 -32.68
N PHE A 170 -8.35 -11.75 -33.57
CA PHE A 170 -8.65 -10.97 -34.79
C PHE A 170 -8.56 -11.82 -36.08
N GLY A 171 -8.34 -13.13 -35.98
CA GLY A 171 -8.17 -14.05 -37.12
C GLY A 171 -6.82 -14.75 -37.11
N ASP A 172 -6.43 -15.37 -38.23
CA ASP A 172 -5.21 -16.21 -38.32
C ASP A 172 -4.00 -15.49 -38.95
N ASP A 173 -4.15 -14.26 -39.44
CA ASP A 173 -3.07 -13.52 -40.12
C ASP A 173 -2.12 -12.83 -39.11
N PRO A 174 -0.89 -13.33 -38.91
CA PRO A 174 0.05 -12.76 -37.94
C PRO A 174 0.49 -11.33 -38.30
N ARG A 175 0.32 -10.88 -39.55
CA ARG A 175 0.69 -9.52 -39.95
C ARG A 175 -0.12 -8.45 -39.21
N ARG A 176 -1.32 -8.80 -38.76
CA ARG A 176 -2.24 -7.93 -37.99
C ARG A 176 -1.90 -7.85 -36.51
N LEU A 177 -1.02 -8.72 -35.99
CA LEU A 177 -0.61 -8.72 -34.58
C LEU A 177 -0.06 -7.37 -34.12
N ARG A 178 0.63 -6.64 -35.01
CA ARG A 178 1.19 -5.31 -34.73
C ARG A 178 0.15 -4.25 -34.32
N ASP A 179 -1.11 -4.45 -34.68
CA ASP A 179 -2.19 -3.52 -34.33
C ASP A 179 -2.67 -3.76 -32.90
N HIS A 180 -2.36 -4.92 -32.32
CA HIS A 180 -2.95 -5.45 -31.09
C HIS A 180 -1.94 -5.77 -29.99
N ALA A 181 -0.64 -5.90 -30.32
CA ALA A 181 0.38 -6.31 -29.36
C ALA A 181 1.75 -5.68 -29.62
N TRP A 182 2.55 -5.62 -28.55
CA TRP A 182 4.00 -5.38 -28.60
C TRP A 182 4.73 -6.72 -28.58
N PHE A 183 5.50 -7.02 -29.62
CA PHE A 183 6.21 -8.29 -29.79
C PHE A 183 7.55 -8.06 -30.52
N ALA A 184 8.35 -9.11 -30.74
CA ALA A 184 9.75 -8.98 -31.17
C ALA A 184 9.96 -8.06 -32.39
N ALA A 185 9.03 -8.07 -33.35
CA ALA A 185 9.16 -7.31 -34.59
C ALA A 185 8.81 -5.82 -34.47
N ASN A 186 8.13 -5.37 -33.41
CA ASN A 186 7.69 -3.97 -33.26
C ASN A 186 8.02 -3.33 -31.90
N ALA A 187 8.47 -4.09 -30.90
CA ALA A 187 8.66 -3.59 -29.54
C ALA A 187 10.01 -2.91 -29.29
N SER A 188 10.91 -2.86 -30.27
CA SER A 188 12.24 -2.22 -30.12
C SER A 188 13.03 -2.76 -28.92
N LYS A 189 12.90 -4.06 -28.64
CA LYS A 189 13.57 -4.78 -27.55
C LYS A 189 13.28 -4.26 -26.12
N GLN A 190 12.06 -3.79 -25.87
CA GLN A 190 11.63 -3.32 -24.55
C GLN A 190 10.11 -3.44 -24.39
N THR A 191 9.63 -3.35 -23.14
CA THR A 191 8.20 -3.15 -22.86
C THR A 191 7.71 -1.80 -23.40
N HIS A 192 6.39 -1.56 -23.38
CA HIS A 192 5.79 -0.27 -23.73
C HIS A 192 4.66 0.07 -22.76
N PRO A 193 4.20 1.34 -22.71
CA PRO A 193 3.01 1.68 -21.94
C PRO A 193 1.82 0.82 -22.35
N VAL A 194 1.11 0.28 -21.36
CA VAL A 194 -0.07 -0.56 -21.57
C VAL A 194 -1.19 0.25 -22.23
N GLY A 195 -2.11 -0.42 -22.91
CA GLY A 195 -3.29 0.23 -23.49
C GLY A 195 -3.02 1.02 -24.78
N THR A 196 -1.82 0.94 -25.34
CA THR A 196 -1.42 1.72 -26.53
C THR A 196 -1.74 1.03 -27.87
N ARG A 197 -2.06 -0.27 -27.83
CA ARG A 197 -2.53 -1.06 -28.98
C ARG A 197 -4.04 -1.21 -28.99
N ARG A 198 -4.61 -1.75 -30.07
CA ARG A 198 -6.06 -1.97 -30.15
C ARG A 198 -6.47 -3.13 -29.24
N PRO A 199 -7.51 -2.98 -28.40
CA PRO A 199 -7.97 -4.04 -27.53
C PRO A 199 -8.62 -5.18 -28.33
N ASN A 200 -8.85 -6.31 -27.66
CA ASN A 200 -9.70 -7.37 -28.17
C ASN A 200 -11.19 -6.97 -28.15
N PRO A 201 -12.11 -7.78 -28.73
CA PRO A 201 -13.54 -7.47 -28.76
C PRO A 201 -14.20 -7.22 -27.40
N TRP A 202 -13.61 -7.72 -26.30
CA TRP A 202 -14.09 -7.47 -24.93
C TRP A 202 -13.39 -6.28 -24.25
N GLY A 203 -12.56 -5.52 -24.96
CA GLY A 203 -11.95 -4.31 -24.44
C GLY A 203 -10.69 -4.51 -23.59
N LEU A 204 -10.12 -5.72 -23.61
CA LEU A 204 -8.84 -6.03 -22.97
C LEU A 204 -7.67 -5.63 -23.88
N PHE A 205 -6.66 -5.00 -23.30
CA PHE A 205 -5.44 -4.59 -23.98
C PHE A 205 -4.28 -5.54 -23.67
N ASP A 206 -3.33 -5.59 -24.59
CA ASP A 206 -2.03 -6.27 -24.44
C ASP A 206 -2.11 -7.77 -24.18
N VAL A 207 -3.29 -8.41 -24.28
CA VAL A 207 -3.47 -9.87 -24.07
C VAL A 207 -2.72 -10.79 -25.04
N LEU A 208 -1.94 -10.26 -26.00
CA LEU A 208 -1.13 -11.04 -26.95
C LEU A 208 0.34 -10.56 -27.00
N GLY A 209 0.79 -9.69 -26.10
CA GLY A 209 2.19 -9.30 -26.02
C GLY A 209 2.44 -8.21 -24.98
N ASN A 210 3.57 -7.51 -25.10
CA ASN A 210 4.16 -6.64 -24.08
C ASN A 210 4.85 -7.44 -22.98
N VAL A 211 4.11 -8.16 -22.13
CA VAL A 211 4.69 -9.18 -21.23
C VAL A 211 3.88 -10.47 -21.23
N ALA A 212 4.57 -11.60 -21.07
CA ALA A 212 3.90 -12.86 -20.78
C ALA A 212 3.35 -12.79 -19.35
N GLU A 213 2.17 -13.36 -19.12
CA GLU A 213 1.42 -13.18 -17.89
C GLU A 213 1.38 -14.47 -17.09
N TRP A 214 1.69 -14.35 -15.79
CA TRP A 214 1.46 -15.41 -14.83
C TRP A 214 -0.03 -15.78 -14.74
N CYS A 215 -0.31 -17.07 -14.88
CA CYS A 215 -1.58 -17.67 -14.50
C CYS A 215 -1.46 -18.35 -13.13
N ASN A 216 -2.59 -18.56 -12.46
CA ASN A 216 -2.63 -19.24 -11.16
C ASN A 216 -2.16 -20.71 -11.25
N ASP A 217 -2.33 -21.34 -12.41
CA ASP A 217 -2.19 -22.77 -12.60
C ASP A 217 -0.72 -23.22 -12.56
N VAL A 218 -0.49 -24.31 -11.82
CA VAL A 218 0.70 -25.13 -12.00
C VAL A 218 0.69 -25.73 -13.40
N TYR A 219 1.81 -25.67 -14.11
CA TYR A 219 1.95 -26.19 -15.46
C TYR A 219 2.12 -27.71 -15.43
N ASP A 220 1.14 -28.41 -15.99
CA ASP A 220 1.18 -29.86 -16.21
C ASP A 220 0.38 -30.24 -17.47
N GLU A 221 1.00 -31.02 -18.36
CA GLU A 221 0.40 -31.42 -19.64
C GLU A 221 -0.72 -32.46 -19.49
N ALA A 222 -0.58 -33.39 -18.53
CA ALA A 222 -1.60 -34.40 -18.28
C ALA A 222 -2.84 -33.77 -17.62
N ALA A 223 -2.64 -32.86 -16.66
CA ALA A 223 -3.70 -32.10 -16.02
C ALA A 223 -4.44 -31.20 -17.02
N TYR A 224 -3.72 -30.58 -17.96
CA TYR A 224 -4.34 -29.84 -19.05
C TYR A 224 -5.29 -30.73 -19.87
N ALA A 225 -4.82 -31.92 -20.26
CA ALA A 225 -5.60 -32.88 -21.04
C ALA A 225 -6.80 -33.48 -20.29
N ALA A 226 -6.67 -33.69 -18.97
CA ALA A 226 -7.65 -34.43 -18.15
C ALA A 226 -8.44 -33.58 -17.14
N GLY A 227 -8.18 -32.27 -17.05
CA GLY A 227 -8.84 -31.38 -16.09
C GLY A 227 -10.36 -31.33 -16.22
N PRO A 228 -11.10 -30.78 -15.25
CA PRO A 228 -12.56 -30.73 -15.28
C PRO A 228 -13.09 -29.79 -16.37
N ALA A 229 -14.30 -30.02 -16.88
CA ALA A 229 -14.90 -29.18 -17.92
C ALA A 229 -15.37 -27.81 -17.40
N GLU A 230 -15.66 -27.69 -16.09
CA GLU A 230 -16.15 -26.46 -15.48
C GLU A 230 -15.08 -25.82 -14.60
N ASN A 231 -14.76 -24.55 -14.86
CA ASN A 231 -13.75 -23.76 -14.15
C ASN A 231 -12.44 -24.56 -13.87
N PRO A 232 -11.79 -25.13 -14.92
CA PRO A 232 -10.58 -25.92 -14.74
C PRO A 232 -9.45 -25.12 -14.09
N ARG A 233 -8.65 -25.88 -13.35
CA ARG A 233 -7.48 -25.43 -12.60
C ARG A 233 -6.37 -26.45 -12.80
N GLY A 234 -5.13 -26.01 -12.71
CA GLY A 234 -3.95 -26.85 -12.63
C GLY A 234 -3.95 -27.71 -11.35
N PRO A 235 -3.00 -28.66 -11.25
CA PRO A 235 -2.84 -29.49 -10.06
C PRO A 235 -2.45 -28.65 -8.83
N ASP A 236 -2.63 -29.23 -7.65
CA ASP A 236 -2.35 -28.58 -6.37
C ASP A 236 -0.86 -28.22 -6.18
N ASP A 237 0.06 -29.02 -6.72
CA ASP A 237 1.50 -28.90 -6.51
C ASP A 237 2.28 -29.10 -7.84
N GLY A 238 3.41 -28.40 -8.01
CA GLY A 238 4.37 -28.62 -9.09
C GLY A 238 5.50 -27.60 -9.17
N GLU A 239 6.42 -27.79 -10.11
CA GLU A 239 7.70 -27.05 -10.17
C GLU A 239 7.65 -25.77 -11.03
N ARG A 240 6.63 -25.64 -11.88
CA ARG A 240 6.50 -24.53 -12.84
C ARG A 240 5.05 -24.06 -12.88
N TYR A 241 4.85 -22.77 -13.14
CA TYR A 241 3.54 -22.16 -13.31
C TYR A 241 3.33 -21.73 -14.75
N VAL A 242 2.07 -21.73 -15.16
CA VAL A 242 1.66 -21.37 -16.52
C VAL A 242 1.93 -19.90 -16.81
N LEU A 243 2.46 -19.64 -18.00
CA LEU A 243 2.55 -18.32 -18.62
C LEU A 243 1.72 -18.29 -19.91
N ARG A 244 1.00 -17.19 -20.12
CA ARG A 244 0.23 -16.92 -21.33
C ARG A 244 0.58 -15.56 -21.92
N GLY A 245 0.15 -15.27 -23.15
CA GLY A 245 0.16 -13.91 -23.68
C GLY A 245 1.37 -13.45 -24.50
N GLY A 246 2.48 -14.19 -24.58
CA GLY A 246 3.67 -13.71 -25.30
C GLY A 246 4.21 -12.37 -24.75
N ALA A 247 5.35 -11.90 -25.22
CA ALA A 247 6.01 -10.71 -24.68
C ALA A 247 6.63 -9.85 -25.79
N TRP A 248 7.19 -8.70 -25.40
CA TRP A 248 7.93 -7.81 -26.32
C TRP A 248 9.06 -8.52 -27.08
N SER A 249 9.57 -9.65 -26.58
CA SER A 249 10.62 -10.47 -27.19
C SER A 249 10.10 -11.70 -27.95
N SER A 250 8.78 -11.94 -27.94
CA SER A 250 8.17 -13.13 -28.54
C SER A 250 7.97 -13.03 -30.05
N SER A 251 8.06 -14.19 -30.71
CA SER A 251 7.63 -14.33 -32.12
C SER A 251 6.10 -14.30 -32.23
N PRO A 252 5.53 -14.03 -33.41
CA PRO A 252 4.08 -14.10 -33.61
C PRO A 252 3.46 -15.43 -33.18
N ASP A 253 4.13 -16.56 -33.46
CA ASP A 253 3.64 -17.89 -33.04
C ASP A 253 3.47 -18.02 -31.53
N ALA A 254 4.37 -17.43 -30.74
CA ALA A 254 4.29 -17.43 -29.28
C ALA A 254 3.24 -16.45 -28.72
N CYS A 255 2.64 -15.60 -29.57
CA CYS A 255 1.59 -14.67 -29.22
C CYS A 255 0.19 -15.20 -29.56
N ARG A 256 0.03 -16.47 -29.98
CA ARG A 256 -1.30 -17.06 -30.28
C ARG A 256 -2.12 -17.25 -29.00
N SER A 257 -3.44 -17.17 -29.11
CA SER A 257 -4.37 -17.31 -27.97
C SER A 257 -4.21 -18.64 -27.22
N ALA A 258 -3.96 -19.73 -27.95
CA ALA A 258 -3.74 -21.06 -27.38
C ALA A 258 -2.30 -21.31 -26.91
N CYS A 259 -1.34 -20.45 -27.28
CA CYS A 259 0.06 -20.68 -26.93
C CYS A 259 0.21 -20.64 -25.41
N ARG A 260 0.88 -21.66 -24.89
CA ARG A 260 1.20 -21.81 -23.48
C ARG A 260 2.70 -21.97 -23.30
N ALA A 261 3.16 -21.47 -22.18
CA ALA A 261 4.53 -21.52 -21.72
C ALA A 261 4.50 -21.76 -20.21
N CYS A 262 5.67 -21.94 -19.61
CA CYS A 262 5.79 -22.00 -18.17
C CYS A 262 7.15 -21.58 -17.70
N ASP A 263 7.20 -21.24 -16.42
CA ASP A 263 8.44 -20.90 -15.77
C ASP A 263 8.40 -21.26 -14.27
N SER A 264 9.57 -21.46 -13.68
CA SER A 264 9.73 -21.77 -12.27
C SER A 264 9.39 -20.55 -11.40
N PRO A 265 8.68 -20.74 -10.28
CA PRO A 265 8.16 -19.64 -9.45
C PRO A 265 9.22 -18.94 -8.58
N GLY A 266 10.38 -19.56 -8.33
CA GLY A 266 11.25 -19.22 -7.18
C GLY A 266 12.68 -18.76 -7.45
N PHE A 267 13.12 -18.56 -8.69
CA PHE A 267 14.52 -18.16 -8.97
C PHE A 267 14.61 -16.75 -9.56
N GLN A 268 15.07 -15.79 -8.74
CA GLN A 268 15.40 -14.42 -9.13
C GLN A 268 16.92 -14.20 -9.05
N ASP A 269 17.66 -14.85 -9.95
CA ASP A 269 19.03 -14.43 -10.22
C ASP A 269 19.00 -13.52 -11.45
N ALA A 270 19.33 -12.25 -11.28
CA ALA A 270 19.15 -11.17 -12.26
C ALA A 270 19.94 -11.38 -13.57
N CYS A 271 20.73 -12.45 -13.68
CA CYS A 271 21.66 -12.70 -14.77
C CYS A 271 21.07 -13.48 -15.97
N PHE A 272 19.85 -14.02 -15.90
CA PHE A 272 19.24 -14.73 -17.05
C PHE A 272 17.79 -14.31 -17.32
N SER A 273 17.63 -13.32 -18.20
CA SER A 273 16.49 -13.09 -19.12
C SER A 273 15.07 -13.29 -18.54
N ARG A 274 14.49 -12.30 -17.83
CA ARG A 274 13.04 -12.28 -17.50
C ARG A 274 12.39 -10.89 -17.42
N ASP A 275 12.91 -9.90 -18.14
CA ASP A 275 12.26 -8.59 -18.34
C ASP A 275 11.03 -8.64 -19.27
N ALA A 276 10.42 -9.82 -19.39
CA ALA A 276 9.36 -10.16 -20.31
C ALA A 276 8.16 -10.84 -19.62
N ILE A 277 8.18 -11.01 -18.29
CA ILE A 277 7.11 -11.66 -17.52
C ILE A 277 6.50 -10.67 -16.54
N GLY A 278 5.18 -10.50 -16.62
CA GLY A 278 4.35 -9.72 -15.71
C GLY A 278 3.05 -10.46 -15.41
N PHE A 279 1.96 -9.72 -15.16
CA PHE A 279 0.67 -10.32 -14.82
C PHE A 279 -0.47 -9.29 -14.89
N ARG A 280 -1.70 -9.81 -14.82
CA ARG A 280 -2.92 -9.04 -14.58
C ARG A 280 -3.79 -9.72 -13.53
N CYS A 281 -4.66 -8.99 -12.83
CA CYS A 281 -5.53 -9.58 -11.81
C CYS A 281 -6.91 -9.92 -12.38
N VAL A 282 -7.53 -10.95 -11.78
CA VAL A 282 -8.96 -11.23 -11.89
C VAL A 282 -9.60 -11.27 -10.51
N ARG A 283 -10.92 -11.15 -10.44
CA ARG A 283 -11.72 -11.43 -9.24
C ARG A 283 -13.12 -11.91 -9.63
N LYS A 284 -13.86 -12.50 -8.69
CA LYS A 284 -15.25 -12.86 -8.93
C LYS A 284 -16.09 -11.65 -9.35
N ALA A 285 -17.01 -11.87 -10.29
CA ALA A 285 -18.05 -10.89 -10.59
C ALA A 285 -18.98 -10.74 -9.37
N PRO A 286 -19.38 -9.52 -8.99
CA PRO A 286 -20.39 -9.33 -7.95
C PRO A 286 -21.68 -10.06 -8.30
N PRO A 287 -22.39 -10.66 -7.33
CA PRO A 287 -23.70 -11.26 -7.60
C PRO A 287 -24.65 -10.21 -8.18
N ALA A 288 -25.44 -10.60 -9.18
CA ALA A 288 -26.37 -9.72 -9.87
C ALA A 288 -27.39 -9.13 -8.88
N THR A 289 -27.12 -7.92 -8.40
CA THR A 289 -28.08 -7.11 -7.66
C THR A 289 -28.55 -6.02 -8.61
N GLY A 290 -29.87 -5.87 -8.72
CA GLY A 290 -30.51 -4.89 -9.60
C GLY A 290 -30.05 -3.45 -9.31
N PRO A 291 -30.41 -2.50 -10.18
CA PRO A 291 -29.82 -1.17 -10.19
C PRO A 291 -30.03 -0.48 -8.83
N ARG A 292 -28.95 -0.26 -8.10
CA ARG A 292 -28.94 0.72 -7.02
C ARG A 292 -28.95 2.09 -7.66
N GLY A 293 -29.88 2.91 -7.19
CA GLY A 293 -30.17 4.23 -7.71
C GLY A 293 -28.94 5.13 -7.77
N ASP A 294 -28.98 5.97 -8.79
CA ASP A 294 -28.17 7.15 -9.02
C ASP A 294 -27.88 7.91 -7.71
N GLU A 295 -26.67 7.77 -7.17
CA GLU A 295 -26.08 8.79 -6.30
C GLU A 295 -25.07 9.54 -7.17
N GLY A 296 -25.48 10.73 -7.61
CA GLY A 296 -24.68 11.63 -8.42
C GLY A 296 -23.36 12.02 -7.75
N PRO A 297 -22.44 12.67 -8.51
CA PRO A 297 -21.10 12.95 -8.03
C PRO A 297 -21.18 13.89 -6.82
N ALA A 298 -20.55 13.49 -5.73
CA ALA A 298 -20.28 14.39 -4.61
C ALA A 298 -19.51 15.60 -5.17
N GLY A 299 -20.19 16.75 -5.14
CA GLY A 299 -19.61 18.02 -5.55
C GLY A 299 -18.32 18.29 -4.79
N ALA A 300 -17.42 19.03 -5.44
CA ALA A 300 -16.25 19.61 -4.80
C ALA A 300 -16.67 20.28 -3.49
N ALA A 301 -16.30 19.69 -2.36
CA ALA A 301 -16.58 20.25 -1.06
C ALA A 301 -15.60 21.39 -0.80
N ASP A 302 -16.17 22.54 -0.43
CA ASP A 302 -15.47 23.69 0.12
C ASP A 302 -14.45 23.29 1.19
N ALA A 303 -13.40 24.11 1.32
CA ALA A 303 -12.34 23.93 2.32
C ALA A 303 -12.93 23.65 3.71
N PRO A 304 -12.43 22.62 4.43
CA PRO A 304 -12.99 22.24 5.72
C PRO A 304 -12.83 23.38 6.74
N PRO A 305 -13.76 23.50 7.71
CA PRO A 305 -13.62 24.45 8.82
C PRO A 305 -12.33 24.17 9.62
N PRO A 306 -11.77 25.18 10.31
CA PRO A 306 -10.49 25.03 11.00
C PRO A 306 -10.49 23.83 11.96
N ALA A 307 -9.46 23.00 11.81
CA ALA A 307 -9.30 21.75 12.54
C ALA A 307 -9.26 21.99 14.07
N LYS A 308 -10.24 21.44 14.80
CA LYS A 308 -10.16 21.40 16.26
C LYS A 308 -9.03 20.46 16.68
N VAL A 309 -8.16 20.93 17.58
CA VAL A 309 -7.06 20.14 18.14
C VAL A 309 -7.39 19.75 19.57
N GLY A 310 -7.33 18.45 19.85
CA GLY A 310 -7.46 17.88 21.18
C GLY A 310 -6.21 18.08 22.03
N PHE A 311 -6.38 18.23 23.33
CA PHE A 311 -5.29 18.33 24.29
C PHE A 311 -5.54 17.42 25.48
N LEU A 312 -4.70 16.40 25.62
CA LEU A 312 -4.71 15.51 26.77
C LEU A 312 -3.66 15.98 27.78
N TYR A 313 -4.13 16.32 28.96
CA TYR A 313 -3.34 16.59 30.15
C TYR A 313 -4.19 16.26 31.38
N ASP A 314 -3.56 15.67 32.40
CA ASP A 314 -4.19 15.40 33.69
C ASP A 314 -3.11 15.49 34.79
N ASP A 315 -3.45 16.08 35.93
CA ASP A 315 -2.52 16.25 37.06
C ASP A 315 -2.02 14.90 37.62
N VAL A 316 -2.71 13.79 37.32
CA VAL A 316 -2.22 12.44 37.64
C VAL A 316 -0.81 12.18 37.09
N PHE A 317 -0.45 12.75 35.94
CA PHE A 317 0.87 12.59 35.32
C PHE A 317 2.00 13.22 36.14
N LEU A 318 1.68 14.19 37.00
CA LEU A 318 2.63 14.81 37.92
C LEU A 318 3.06 13.88 39.06
N ARG A 319 2.29 12.80 39.30
CA ARG A 319 2.53 11.85 40.42
C ARG A 319 3.60 10.80 40.12
N HIS A 320 4.10 10.70 38.89
CA HIS A 320 5.25 9.84 38.59
C HIS A 320 6.52 10.51 39.13
N GLU A 321 7.01 10.15 40.30
CA GLU A 321 8.21 10.78 40.87
C GLU A 321 9.46 9.98 40.48
N THR A 322 10.46 10.65 39.89
CA THR A 322 11.73 10.07 39.42
C THR A 322 12.92 10.41 40.32
N GLY A 323 12.66 11.14 41.42
CA GLY A 323 13.65 11.57 42.40
C GLY A 323 14.25 12.96 42.14
N PRO A 324 14.94 13.53 43.13
CA PRO A 324 15.52 14.87 43.03
C PRO A 324 16.58 14.97 41.91
N GLY A 325 16.51 16.05 41.13
CA GLY A 325 17.50 16.35 40.10
C GLY A 325 17.36 15.54 38.81
N HIS A 326 16.44 14.57 38.74
CA HIS A 326 16.22 13.79 37.53
C HIS A 326 15.66 14.68 36.39
N PRO A 327 16.14 14.54 35.14
CA PRO A 327 15.69 15.38 34.01
C PRO A 327 14.23 15.11 33.60
N GLU A 328 13.80 13.84 33.62
CA GLU A 328 12.41 13.44 33.42
C GLU A 328 11.62 13.75 34.71
N ARG A 329 11.05 14.96 34.83
CA ARG A 329 10.41 15.47 36.07
C ARG A 329 9.03 16.10 35.82
N PRO A 330 8.14 16.17 36.82
CA PRO A 330 6.79 16.75 36.69
C PRO A 330 6.76 18.18 36.13
N ALA A 331 7.78 18.98 36.44
CA ALA A 331 7.88 20.37 35.99
C ALA A 331 7.88 20.53 34.46
N ARG A 332 8.21 19.47 33.70
CA ARG A 332 8.09 19.43 32.23
C ARG A 332 6.66 19.71 31.79
N LEU A 333 5.68 19.06 32.40
CA LEU A 333 4.28 19.21 32.04
C LEU A 333 3.70 20.54 32.50
N THR A 334 4.04 21.00 33.70
CA THR A 334 3.56 22.31 34.19
C THR A 334 4.11 23.45 33.34
N ALA A 335 5.37 23.38 32.91
CA ALA A 335 5.96 24.36 31.98
C ALA A 335 5.20 24.44 30.65
N ILE A 336 4.82 23.29 30.08
CA ILE A 336 3.99 23.23 28.86
C ILE A 336 2.64 23.91 29.10
N VAL A 337 1.92 23.50 30.16
CA VAL A 337 0.58 24.03 30.45
C VAL A 337 0.60 25.53 30.70
N ASP A 338 1.57 26.02 31.49
CA ASP A 338 1.72 27.43 31.80
C ASP A 338 2.03 28.25 30.54
N ARG A 339 2.90 27.73 29.66
CA ARG A 339 3.22 28.37 28.39
C ARG A 339 2.02 28.43 27.46
N LEU A 340 1.30 27.32 27.26
CA LEU A 340 0.10 27.28 26.42
C LEU A 340 -1.01 28.18 26.97
N ARG A 341 -1.13 28.29 28.30
CA ARG A 341 -2.07 29.21 28.97
C ARG A 341 -1.67 30.67 28.71
N ALA A 342 -0.41 31.03 28.94
CA ALA A 342 0.10 32.38 28.72
C ALA A 342 -0.01 32.82 27.25
N ALA A 343 0.16 31.89 26.32
CA ALA A 343 -0.01 32.12 24.87
C ALA A 343 -1.47 32.19 24.40
N GLY A 344 -2.45 32.00 25.30
CA GLY A 344 -3.88 31.95 24.98
C GLY A 344 -4.30 30.74 24.14
N LEU A 345 -3.43 29.74 23.97
CA LEU A 345 -3.69 28.54 23.18
C LEU A 345 -4.51 27.52 23.94
N LEU A 346 -4.26 27.37 25.24
CA LEU A 346 -4.93 26.34 26.06
C LEU A 346 -6.47 26.43 25.98
N ALA A 347 -7.01 27.66 25.95
CA ALA A 347 -8.45 27.90 25.85
C ALA A 347 -9.05 27.56 24.46
N ARG A 348 -8.20 27.36 23.45
CA ARG A 348 -8.59 27.01 22.07
C ARG A 348 -8.50 25.50 21.79
N LEU A 349 -7.89 24.75 22.70
CA LEU A 349 -7.74 23.30 22.58
C LEU A 349 -8.95 22.58 23.20
N VAL A 350 -9.34 21.46 22.59
CA VAL A 350 -10.43 20.62 23.11
C VAL A 350 -9.87 19.69 24.19
N PRO A 351 -10.31 19.79 25.45
CA PRO A 351 -9.77 18.94 26.50
C PRO A 351 -10.13 17.47 26.27
N ILE A 352 -9.13 16.59 26.40
CA ILE A 352 -9.27 15.13 26.42
C ILE A 352 -8.91 14.66 27.82
N LYS A 353 -9.81 13.90 28.46
CA LYS A 353 -9.63 13.42 29.83
C LYS A 353 -8.87 12.09 29.84
N ALA A 354 -7.88 11.97 30.73
CA ALA A 354 -7.19 10.70 30.94
C ALA A 354 -8.10 9.67 31.64
N ALA A 355 -7.96 8.41 31.23
CA ALA A 355 -8.57 7.25 31.87
C ALA A 355 -7.54 6.12 31.91
N PRO A 356 -7.64 5.16 32.84
CA PRO A 356 -6.71 4.04 32.87
C PRO A 356 -6.92 3.15 31.65
N ALA A 357 -5.84 2.69 31.03
CA ALA A 357 -5.92 1.63 30.02
C ALA A 357 -6.32 0.31 30.67
N ALA A 358 -7.20 -0.46 30.01
CA ALA A 358 -7.44 -1.84 30.39
C ALA A 358 -6.24 -2.71 30.00
N ASP A 359 -5.95 -3.73 30.82
CA ASP A 359 -4.80 -4.63 30.63
C ASP A 359 -4.80 -5.32 29.25
N GLU A 360 -5.98 -5.59 28.68
CA GLU A 360 -6.13 -6.16 27.34
C GLU A 360 -5.45 -5.31 26.25
N TRP A 361 -5.38 -3.99 26.45
CA TRP A 361 -4.74 -3.06 25.51
C TRP A 361 -3.24 -3.01 25.74
N LEU A 362 -2.79 -2.99 26.99
CA LEU A 362 -1.37 -3.03 27.34
C LEU A 362 -0.71 -4.32 26.80
N THR A 363 -1.40 -5.45 26.92
CA THR A 363 -0.94 -6.77 26.48
C THR A 363 -0.97 -6.99 24.97
N THR A 364 -1.41 -6.00 24.18
CA THR A 364 -1.31 -6.09 22.70
C THR A 364 0.12 -5.98 22.19
N VAL A 365 1.01 -5.33 22.95
CA VAL A 365 2.42 -5.14 22.60
C VAL A 365 3.36 -5.62 23.71
N HIS A 366 2.93 -5.52 24.97
CA HIS A 366 3.70 -5.99 26.13
C HIS A 366 3.32 -7.41 26.55
N SER A 367 4.22 -8.12 27.21
CA SER A 367 3.85 -9.40 27.85
C SER A 367 2.96 -9.18 29.07
N ALA A 368 2.09 -10.15 29.39
CA ALA A 368 1.23 -10.07 30.57
C ALA A 368 2.06 -10.01 31.86
N GLU A 369 3.17 -10.75 31.92
CA GLU A 369 4.11 -10.74 33.03
C GLU A 369 4.76 -9.36 33.22
N TYR A 370 5.07 -8.66 32.11
CA TYR A 370 5.61 -7.32 32.16
C TYR A 370 4.59 -6.31 32.69
N VAL A 371 3.35 -6.36 32.20
CA VAL A 371 2.27 -5.48 32.67
C VAL A 371 2.04 -5.64 34.18
N ALA A 372 1.99 -6.87 34.67
CA ALA A 372 1.90 -7.16 36.10
C ALA A 372 3.12 -6.62 36.88
N ARG A 373 4.33 -6.80 36.34
CA ARG A 373 5.57 -6.32 36.98
C ARG A 373 5.61 -4.80 37.10
N VAL A 374 5.28 -4.07 36.03
CA VAL A 374 5.26 -2.59 36.03
C VAL A 374 4.24 -2.06 37.05
N THR A 375 3.06 -2.66 37.10
CA THR A 375 1.98 -2.21 38.00
C THR A 375 2.24 -2.55 39.47
N ALA A 376 2.95 -3.65 39.77
CA ALA A 376 3.29 -4.06 41.14
C ALA A 376 4.59 -3.43 41.69
N ALA A 377 5.53 -3.01 40.82
CA ALA A 377 6.91 -2.68 41.20
C ALA A 377 7.03 -1.70 42.39
N ALA A 378 6.21 -0.65 42.40
CA ALA A 378 6.20 0.34 43.48
C ALA A 378 5.71 -0.23 44.83
N GLY A 379 4.72 -1.13 44.80
CA GLY A 379 4.21 -1.82 45.99
C GLY A 379 5.23 -2.81 46.59
N GLU A 380 6.15 -3.31 45.76
CA GLU A 380 7.26 -4.18 46.15
C GLU A 380 8.47 -3.39 46.71
N GLY A 381 8.38 -2.07 46.82
CA GLY A 381 9.45 -1.23 47.35
C GLY A 381 10.59 -0.94 46.37
N LYS A 382 10.42 -1.23 45.07
CA LYS A 382 11.42 -0.90 44.05
C LYS A 382 11.45 0.61 43.80
N THR A 383 12.67 1.15 43.66
CA THR A 383 12.94 2.54 43.29
C THR A 383 13.40 2.70 41.83
N TYR A 384 13.72 1.60 41.16
CA TYR A 384 14.05 1.51 39.74
C TYR A 384 13.38 0.28 39.12
N LEU A 385 13.06 0.32 37.83
CA LEU A 385 12.44 -0.79 37.10
C LEU A 385 13.32 -1.27 35.95
N ASP A 386 13.76 -2.54 36.01
CA ASP A 386 14.58 -3.28 35.03
C ASP A 386 15.97 -2.70 34.71
N THR A 387 16.11 -1.37 34.64
CA THR A 387 17.32 -0.63 34.30
C THR A 387 17.49 0.59 35.20
N GLN A 388 18.73 1.08 35.34
CA GLN A 388 19.06 2.17 36.27
C GLN A 388 18.60 3.56 35.78
N ASP A 389 18.29 3.67 34.50
CA ASP A 389 17.71 4.85 33.85
C ASP A 389 16.18 4.82 33.88
N VAL A 390 15.53 3.99 34.72
CA VAL A 390 14.07 4.03 34.93
C VAL A 390 13.76 4.13 36.42
N PRO A 391 13.98 5.30 37.05
CA PRO A 391 13.55 5.52 38.42
C PRO A 391 12.02 5.54 38.50
N ILE A 392 11.49 4.94 39.58
CA ILE A 392 10.05 4.87 39.84
C ILE A 392 9.73 5.29 41.27
N GLY A 393 8.71 6.13 41.41
CA GLY A 393 8.03 6.45 42.66
C GLY A 393 6.76 5.61 42.86
N LYS A 394 6.12 5.77 44.03
CA LYS A 394 4.99 4.94 44.48
C LYS A 394 3.80 4.87 43.52
N ALA A 395 3.55 5.94 42.76
CA ALA A 395 2.41 6.01 41.84
C ALA A 395 2.78 5.64 40.38
N SER A 396 4.06 5.40 40.06
CA SER A 396 4.54 5.33 38.68
C SER A 396 3.83 4.28 37.82
N GLY A 397 3.58 3.08 38.37
CA GLY A 397 2.86 2.03 37.66
C GLY A 397 1.44 2.47 37.28
N HIS A 398 0.69 3.04 38.23
CA HIS A 398 -0.66 3.57 37.98
C HIS A 398 -0.63 4.74 36.98
N VAL A 399 0.32 5.66 37.13
CA VAL A 399 0.47 6.82 36.25
C VAL A 399 0.81 6.39 34.82
N ALA A 400 1.64 5.35 34.63
CA ALA A 400 1.93 4.80 33.31
C ALA A 400 0.68 4.20 32.63
N VAL A 401 -0.19 3.52 33.39
CA VAL A 401 -1.48 3.02 32.88
C VAL A 401 -2.41 4.18 32.47
N MET A 402 -2.42 5.27 33.26
CA MET A 402 -3.18 6.48 32.93
C MET A 402 -2.63 7.20 31.69
N ALA A 403 -1.31 7.20 31.49
CA ALA A 403 -0.66 7.79 30.32
C ALA A 403 -1.11 7.07 29.05
N VAL A 404 -1.01 5.73 29.03
CA VAL A 404 -1.49 4.92 27.89
C VAL A 404 -2.97 5.16 27.64
N GLY A 405 -3.83 5.04 28.67
CA GLY A 405 -5.27 5.15 28.46
C GLY A 405 -5.72 6.56 28.06
N GLY A 406 -5.01 7.60 28.49
CA GLY A 406 -5.18 8.95 27.96
C GLY A 406 -4.88 9.04 26.46
N VAL A 407 -3.78 8.43 25.99
CA VAL A 407 -3.45 8.37 24.55
C VAL A 407 -4.53 7.60 23.79
N LEU A 408 -5.08 6.53 24.36
CA LEU A 408 -6.20 5.79 23.75
C LEU A 408 -7.46 6.66 23.61
N ALA A 409 -7.76 7.49 24.61
CA ALA A 409 -8.86 8.45 24.53
C ALA A 409 -8.63 9.52 23.44
N ALA A 410 -7.38 9.91 23.17
CA ALA A 410 -7.04 10.78 22.06
C ALA A 410 -7.20 10.08 20.70
N VAL A 411 -6.84 8.81 20.60
CA VAL A 411 -7.12 7.98 19.41
C VAL A 411 -8.62 7.89 19.16
N ASP A 412 -9.44 7.63 20.18
CA ASP A 412 -10.91 7.64 20.08
C ASP A 412 -11.41 8.99 19.52
N ALA A 413 -10.95 10.10 20.10
CA ALA A 413 -11.41 11.43 19.70
C ALA A 413 -11.04 11.77 18.24
N VAL A 414 -9.87 11.33 17.76
CA VAL A 414 -9.42 11.53 16.38
C VAL A 414 -10.13 10.58 15.41
N ALA A 415 -10.24 9.31 15.75
CA ALA A 415 -10.88 8.30 14.89
C ALA A 415 -12.38 8.59 14.69
N GLU A 416 -13.07 9.06 15.73
CA GLU A 416 -14.48 9.43 15.71
C GLU A 416 -14.73 10.84 15.12
N GLY A 417 -13.68 11.56 14.73
CA GLY A 417 -13.79 12.89 14.12
C GLY A 417 -14.21 14.00 15.09
N LYS A 418 -14.14 13.78 16.41
CA LYS A 418 -14.41 14.82 17.43
C LYS A 418 -13.38 15.94 17.38
N VAL A 419 -12.13 15.57 17.09
CA VAL A 419 -11.02 16.46 16.77
C VAL A 419 -10.29 15.89 15.55
N ALA A 420 -9.67 16.73 14.73
CA ALA A 420 -8.87 16.23 13.61
C ALA A 420 -7.53 15.68 14.12
N ARG A 421 -6.98 16.33 15.15
CA ARG A 421 -5.62 16.08 15.66
C ARG A 421 -5.62 16.21 17.17
N ALA A 422 -4.67 15.57 17.85
CA ALA A 422 -4.50 15.72 19.28
C ALA A 422 -3.01 15.81 19.67
N PHE A 423 -2.72 16.59 20.71
CA PHE A 423 -1.43 16.55 21.41
C PHE A 423 -1.64 16.02 22.84
N CYS A 424 -0.85 15.01 23.19
CA CYS A 424 -0.92 14.27 24.44
C CYS A 424 0.30 14.62 25.30
N ALA A 425 0.11 15.54 26.25
CA ALA A 425 1.12 15.93 27.24
C ALA A 425 1.16 14.89 28.39
N VAL A 426 1.52 13.66 28.04
CA VAL A 426 1.58 12.51 28.96
C VAL A 426 2.96 12.38 29.60
N ARG A 427 3.00 11.69 30.73
CA ARG A 427 4.21 11.29 31.44
C ARG A 427 3.87 10.07 32.32
N PRO A 428 4.69 9.00 32.35
CA PRO A 428 6.00 8.80 31.71
C PRO A 428 5.97 8.65 30.16
N PRO A 429 7.14 8.82 29.48
CA PRO A 429 7.31 8.54 28.04
C PRO A 429 7.22 7.04 27.72
N GLY A 430 7.33 6.66 26.44
CA GLY A 430 7.10 5.28 26.01
C GLY A 430 8.02 4.68 24.93
N HIS A 431 8.61 5.45 24.03
CA HIS A 431 9.19 4.89 22.79
C HIS A 431 10.38 3.91 22.97
N HIS A 432 11.02 3.89 24.15
CA HIS A 432 12.09 2.94 24.49
C HIS A 432 11.60 1.64 25.16
N ALA A 433 10.37 1.62 25.69
CA ALA A 433 9.85 0.44 26.39
C ALA A 433 9.68 -0.73 25.41
N ARG A 434 10.36 -1.83 25.72
CA ARG A 434 10.35 -3.07 24.94
C ARG A 434 9.20 -3.99 25.40
N ARG A 435 8.99 -5.11 24.71
CA ARG A 435 7.92 -6.09 25.01
C ARG A 435 7.87 -6.52 26.47
N ASP A 436 9.03 -6.70 27.07
CA ASP A 436 9.18 -7.27 28.40
C ASP A 436 10.20 -6.52 29.26
N ARG A 437 10.55 -5.28 28.90
CA ARG A 437 11.61 -4.51 29.58
C ARG A 437 11.40 -3.00 29.55
N ALA A 438 11.47 -2.38 30.73
CA ALA A 438 11.55 -0.93 30.88
C ALA A 438 12.98 -0.42 30.66
N MET A 439 13.13 0.69 29.92
CA MET A 439 14.40 1.40 29.70
C MET A 439 14.15 2.83 29.21
N GLY A 440 15.15 3.71 29.33
CA GLY A 440 15.10 5.07 28.76
C GLY A 440 13.94 5.89 29.34
N PHE A 441 13.76 5.85 30.66
CA PHE A 441 12.61 6.45 31.38
C PHE A 441 11.22 5.88 31.02
N CYS A 442 11.11 4.94 30.08
CA CYS A 442 9.84 4.45 29.56
C CYS A 442 9.36 3.21 30.33
N LEU A 443 8.12 3.26 30.84
CA LEU A 443 7.46 2.15 31.55
C LEU A 443 6.51 1.35 30.66
N PHE A 444 5.82 1.99 29.72
CA PHE A 444 5.01 1.35 28.70
C PHE A 444 5.16 2.10 27.38
N ASN A 445 5.18 1.38 26.27
CA ASN A 445 5.20 2.00 24.95
C ASN A 445 3.84 2.57 24.56
N ASN A 446 3.64 3.86 24.85
CA ASN A 446 2.39 4.59 24.64
C ASN A 446 1.92 4.52 23.17
N VAL A 447 2.81 4.86 22.22
CA VAL A 447 2.49 4.91 20.79
C VAL A 447 2.26 3.52 20.19
N ALA A 448 2.97 2.49 20.64
CA ALA A 448 2.76 1.12 20.16
C ALA A 448 1.40 0.55 20.61
N VAL A 449 1.01 0.78 21.86
CA VAL A 449 -0.33 0.40 22.34
C VAL A 449 -1.41 1.18 21.57
N ALA A 450 -1.20 2.48 21.34
CA ALA A 450 -2.12 3.31 20.56
C ALA A 450 -2.29 2.82 19.11
N ALA A 451 -1.22 2.38 18.45
CA ALA A 451 -1.28 1.82 17.10
C ALA A 451 -2.15 0.55 17.06
N ARG A 452 -1.94 -0.39 18.00
CA ARG A 452 -2.76 -1.60 18.10
C ARG A 452 -4.20 -1.31 18.45
N TYR A 453 -4.44 -0.34 19.31
CA TYR A 453 -5.78 0.11 19.65
C TYR A 453 -6.53 0.67 18.45
N ALA A 454 -5.88 1.57 17.69
CA ALA A 454 -6.43 2.14 16.46
C ALA A 454 -6.81 1.07 15.43
N GLN A 455 -5.93 0.10 15.21
CA GLN A 455 -6.18 -1.01 14.30
C GLN A 455 -7.35 -1.88 14.75
N LYS A 456 -7.35 -2.32 16.01
CA LYS A 456 -8.33 -3.31 16.52
C LYS A 456 -9.70 -2.70 16.82
N LYS A 457 -9.75 -1.51 17.42
CA LYS A 457 -11.02 -0.86 17.81
C LYS A 457 -11.65 -0.07 16.67
N HIS A 458 -10.83 0.65 15.90
CA HIS A 458 -11.31 1.61 14.89
C HIS A 458 -11.10 1.15 13.44
N GLY A 459 -10.49 -0.02 13.22
CA GLY A 459 -10.24 -0.53 11.87
C GLY A 459 -9.24 0.31 11.07
N LEU A 460 -8.45 1.17 11.72
CA LEU A 460 -7.42 1.99 11.07
C LEU A 460 -6.20 1.09 10.79
N ALA A 461 -6.29 0.34 9.68
CA ALA A 461 -5.43 -0.80 9.38
C ALA A 461 -3.95 -0.43 9.28
N LYS A 462 -3.63 0.74 8.70
CA LYS A 462 -2.25 1.19 8.48
C LYS A 462 -1.92 2.38 9.37
N VAL A 463 -0.99 2.21 10.30
CA VAL A 463 -0.55 3.27 11.23
C VAL A 463 0.87 3.69 10.90
N LEU A 464 1.08 4.99 10.64
CA LEU A 464 2.42 5.56 10.50
C LEU A 464 2.85 6.13 11.84
N ILE A 465 4.00 5.69 12.35
CA ILE A 465 4.64 6.27 13.54
C ILE A 465 5.84 7.10 13.07
N VAL A 466 5.81 8.40 13.38
CA VAL A 466 6.92 9.32 13.15
C VAL A 466 7.59 9.61 14.47
N ASP A 467 8.87 9.30 14.58
CA ASP A 467 9.66 9.55 15.77
C ASP A 467 10.77 10.57 15.48
N TRP A 468 10.71 11.70 16.17
CA TRP A 468 11.75 12.73 16.11
C TRP A 468 12.34 13.04 17.49
N ASP A 469 12.02 12.23 18.50
CA ASP A 469 12.80 12.23 19.73
C ASP A 469 14.28 12.02 19.36
N VAL A 470 15.17 12.73 20.05
CA VAL A 470 16.59 12.71 19.69
C VAL A 470 17.22 11.32 19.88
N HIS A 471 16.61 10.49 20.73
CA HIS A 471 17.02 9.11 20.96
C HIS A 471 16.29 8.16 20.02
N HIS A 472 16.94 7.07 19.63
CA HIS A 472 16.30 6.07 18.78
C HIS A 472 15.13 5.39 19.53
N GLY A 473 13.93 5.43 18.97
CA GLY A 473 12.71 4.74 19.45
C GLY A 473 12.76 3.22 19.35
N ASN A 474 13.78 2.60 19.95
CA ASN A 474 14.11 1.18 19.82
C ASN A 474 12.99 0.23 20.28
N GLY A 475 12.22 0.63 21.29
CA GLY A 475 11.09 -0.16 21.79
C GLY A 475 9.99 -0.21 20.73
N THR A 476 9.65 0.93 20.16
CA THR A 476 8.66 1.03 19.08
C THR A 476 9.10 0.24 17.85
N GLN A 477 10.35 0.41 17.43
CA GLN A 477 10.92 -0.35 16.32
C GLN A 477 10.79 -1.86 16.55
N GLU A 478 11.21 -2.36 17.72
CA GLU A 478 11.14 -3.79 18.04
C GLU A 478 9.72 -4.35 17.95
N MET A 479 8.71 -3.63 18.46
CA MET A 479 7.33 -4.08 18.48
C MET A 479 6.76 -4.34 17.07
N PHE A 480 7.24 -3.59 16.09
CA PHE A 480 6.73 -3.61 14.71
C PHE A 480 7.78 -4.05 13.69
N TYR A 481 8.95 -4.53 14.12
CA TYR A 481 10.07 -4.85 13.24
C TYR A 481 9.72 -5.90 12.17
N ARG A 482 8.71 -6.74 12.45
CA ARG A 482 8.19 -7.77 11.55
C ARG A 482 6.79 -7.49 11.01
N ASP A 483 6.26 -6.29 11.22
CA ASP A 483 4.88 -5.93 10.91
C ASP A 483 4.77 -4.95 9.74
N ALA A 484 4.08 -5.35 8.67
CA ALA A 484 3.83 -4.51 7.49
C ALA A 484 2.66 -3.53 7.66
N THR A 485 1.88 -3.64 8.74
CA THR A 485 0.70 -2.80 9.01
C THR A 485 1.04 -1.54 9.80
N VAL A 486 2.29 -1.42 10.28
CA VAL A 486 2.80 -0.24 10.97
C VAL A 486 4.12 0.17 10.32
N LEU A 487 4.16 1.40 9.78
CA LEU A 487 5.39 1.99 9.26
C LEU A 487 6.01 2.86 10.36
N TYR A 488 7.23 2.55 10.77
CA TYR A 488 8.03 3.37 11.67
C TYR A 488 9.07 4.18 10.89
N VAL A 489 9.09 5.49 11.11
CA VAL A 489 10.11 6.41 10.55
C VAL A 489 10.70 7.23 11.69
N GLY A 490 11.98 6.99 11.99
CA GLY A 490 12.72 7.66 13.06
C GLY A 490 13.85 8.54 12.53
N VAL A 491 13.97 9.77 13.03
CA VAL A 491 15.13 10.65 12.81
C VAL A 491 15.75 10.98 14.17
N HIS A 492 16.94 10.46 14.42
CA HIS A 492 17.56 10.48 15.75
C HIS A 492 19.06 10.76 15.66
N ARG A 493 19.67 11.19 16.76
CA ARG A 493 21.12 11.35 16.84
C ARG A 493 21.81 9.98 16.86
N ALA A 494 22.90 9.81 16.10
CA ALA A 494 23.72 8.62 16.14
C ALA A 494 25.23 8.91 15.92
N PRO A 495 26.13 8.11 16.50
CA PRO A 495 25.88 7.12 17.55
C PRO A 495 25.43 7.82 18.86
N PHE A 496 24.41 7.28 19.51
CA PHE A 496 23.87 7.83 20.75
C PHE A 496 23.11 6.75 21.54
N TYR A 497 22.12 7.12 22.37
CA TYR A 497 21.31 6.15 23.10
C TYR A 497 20.27 5.45 22.18
N PRO A 498 20.09 4.13 22.29
CA PRO A 498 20.79 3.17 23.15
C PRO A 498 21.96 2.45 22.45
N GLY A 499 22.39 2.94 21.29
CA GLY A 499 23.39 2.29 20.42
C GLY A 499 22.79 1.45 19.28
N THR A 500 21.50 1.62 19.00
CA THR A 500 20.76 1.00 17.88
C THR A 500 20.17 2.07 16.95
N GLY A 501 19.44 1.65 15.91
CA GLY A 501 18.81 2.57 14.97
C GLY A 501 19.72 2.90 13.79
N ALA A 502 20.53 1.92 13.36
CA ALA A 502 21.31 2.04 12.13
C ALA A 502 20.40 2.08 10.89
N ALA A 503 20.87 2.73 9.82
CA ALA A 503 20.08 2.93 8.61
C ALA A 503 19.75 1.62 7.85
N ASP A 504 20.52 0.55 8.10
CA ASP A 504 20.30 -0.79 7.53
C ASP A 504 19.34 -1.67 8.33
N GLU A 505 18.97 -1.24 9.55
CA GLU A 505 17.88 -1.84 10.35
C GLU A 505 16.52 -1.48 9.71
N THR A 506 16.13 -2.25 8.69
CA THR A 506 14.97 -1.95 7.83
C THR A 506 13.76 -2.84 8.07
N GLY A 507 13.77 -3.65 9.13
CA GLY A 507 12.74 -4.64 9.43
C GLY A 507 13.05 -6.03 8.88
N GLU A 508 12.25 -7.00 9.31
CA GLU A 508 12.40 -8.42 8.99
C GLU A 508 11.08 -9.06 8.54
N GLY A 509 11.15 -10.12 7.75
CA GLY A 509 9.95 -10.81 7.26
C GLY A 509 8.98 -9.84 6.57
N LEU A 510 7.71 -9.86 6.97
CA LEU A 510 6.67 -8.97 6.43
C LEU A 510 6.96 -7.49 6.71
N GLY A 511 7.62 -7.17 7.83
CA GLY A 511 7.99 -5.81 8.22
C GLY A 511 9.22 -5.25 7.49
N ARG A 512 9.86 -6.02 6.62
CA ARG A 512 11.00 -5.52 5.83
C ARG A 512 10.55 -4.35 4.93
N GLY A 513 11.22 -3.22 5.07
CA GLY A 513 10.89 -1.96 4.40
C GLY A 513 9.86 -1.10 5.15
N PHE A 514 9.41 -1.51 6.33
CA PHE A 514 8.46 -0.76 7.19
C PHE A 514 9.12 -0.20 8.45
N THR A 515 10.45 -0.27 8.55
CA THR A 515 11.26 0.47 9.51
C THR A 515 12.25 1.32 8.72
N ILE A 516 12.27 2.62 8.99
CA ILE A 516 13.18 3.58 8.35
C ILE A 516 13.87 4.39 9.44
N ASN A 517 15.16 4.15 9.63
CA ASN A 517 16.01 4.91 10.52
C ASN A 517 16.83 5.92 9.75
N VAL A 518 16.84 7.17 10.22
CA VAL A 518 17.66 8.25 9.67
C VAL A 518 18.59 8.78 10.76
N PRO A 519 19.75 8.13 10.96
CA PRO A 519 20.74 8.58 11.93
C PRO A 519 21.38 9.91 11.51
N LEU A 520 21.38 10.88 12.43
CA LEU A 520 21.98 12.21 12.25
C LEU A 520 23.19 12.42 13.17
N PRO A 521 24.23 13.13 12.71
CA PRO A 521 25.36 13.49 13.56
C PRO A 521 24.96 14.53 14.62
N ALA A 522 25.66 14.51 15.76
CA ALA A 522 25.52 15.52 16.81
C ALA A 522 25.64 16.94 16.25
N GLY A 523 24.89 17.88 16.84
CA GLY A 523 24.86 19.29 16.39
C GLY A 523 24.01 19.57 15.14
N SER A 524 23.33 18.56 14.57
CA SER A 524 22.37 18.80 13.48
C SER A 524 21.21 19.68 13.96
N GLY A 525 20.82 20.66 13.15
CA GLY A 525 19.72 21.60 13.45
C GLY A 525 18.56 21.49 12.46
N ASP A 526 17.68 22.49 12.49
CA ASP A 526 16.39 22.52 11.79
C ASP A 526 16.43 22.02 10.33
N ALA A 527 17.36 22.54 9.53
CA ALA A 527 17.47 22.18 8.11
C ALA A 527 17.84 20.70 7.89
N ALA A 528 18.71 20.15 8.76
CA ALA A 528 19.12 18.75 8.66
C ALA A 528 17.98 17.82 9.04
N PHE A 529 17.27 18.09 10.14
CA PHE A 529 16.09 17.31 10.55
C PHE A 529 14.96 17.41 9.53
N ALA A 530 14.63 18.61 9.06
CA ALA A 530 13.55 18.81 8.09
C ALA A 530 13.84 18.09 6.77
N LYS A 531 15.07 18.16 6.28
CA LYS A 531 15.49 17.44 5.08
C LYS A 531 15.44 15.94 5.28
N ALA A 532 16.07 15.44 6.34
CA ALA A 532 16.13 14.02 6.67
C ALA A 532 14.73 13.41 6.82
N LEU A 533 13.86 14.08 7.58
CA LEU A 533 12.49 13.63 7.77
C LEU A 533 11.70 13.70 6.46
N ALA A 534 11.81 14.77 5.66
CA ALA A 534 11.08 14.86 4.39
C ALA A 534 11.49 13.77 3.39
N GLU A 535 12.80 13.56 3.23
CA GLU A 535 13.35 12.57 2.29
C GLU A 535 12.95 11.14 2.66
N ALA A 536 12.85 10.82 3.96
CA ALA A 536 12.38 9.53 4.43
C ALA A 536 10.84 9.41 4.38
N LEU A 537 10.16 10.40 4.95
CA LEU A 537 8.74 10.32 5.28
C LEU A 537 7.86 10.50 4.04
N GLU A 538 8.17 11.43 3.15
CA GLU A 538 7.28 11.71 2.03
C GLU A 538 7.12 10.52 1.06
N PRO A 539 8.18 9.88 0.54
CA PRO A 539 8.02 8.71 -0.32
C PRO A 539 7.42 7.52 0.43
N ALA A 540 7.85 7.30 1.69
CA ALA A 540 7.37 6.18 2.49
C ALA A 540 5.88 6.31 2.83
N ALA A 541 5.42 7.49 3.24
CA ALA A 541 4.02 7.73 3.57
C ALA A 541 3.12 7.76 2.33
N ARG A 542 3.57 8.32 1.20
CA ARG A 542 2.83 8.27 -0.07
C ARG A 542 2.58 6.84 -0.52
N ARG A 543 3.54 5.96 -0.28
CA ARG A 543 3.47 4.54 -0.57
C ARG A 543 2.61 3.77 0.43
N PHE A 544 2.81 4.06 1.72
CA PHE A 544 2.14 3.36 2.81
C PHE A 544 0.66 3.74 2.92
N GLN A 545 0.29 4.98 2.56
CA GLN A 545 -1.06 5.53 2.68
C GLN A 545 -1.66 5.27 4.08
N PRO A 546 -1.10 5.86 5.15
CA PRO A 546 -1.55 5.60 6.52
C PRO A 546 -2.98 6.08 6.75
N ASP A 547 -3.74 5.30 7.52
CA ASP A 547 -5.07 5.66 8.02
C ASP A 547 -4.99 6.57 9.24
N LEU A 548 -3.89 6.49 10.01
CA LEU A 548 -3.60 7.31 11.18
C LEU A 548 -2.10 7.61 11.24
N VAL A 549 -1.76 8.83 11.63
CA VAL A 549 -0.37 9.17 11.97
C VAL A 549 -0.23 9.37 13.48
N LEU A 550 0.69 8.63 14.08
CA LEU A 550 1.15 8.82 15.45
C LEU A 550 2.50 9.54 15.42
N ILE A 551 2.71 10.48 16.33
CA ILE A 551 3.99 11.17 16.47
C ILE A 551 4.55 10.89 17.87
N SER A 552 5.70 10.22 17.94
CA SER A 552 6.56 10.22 19.11
C SER A 552 7.26 11.58 19.18
N ALA A 553 6.67 12.52 19.91
CA ALA A 553 7.08 13.91 19.94
C ALA A 553 8.01 14.19 21.12
N GLY A 554 9.29 13.84 20.95
CA GLY A 554 10.37 14.31 21.81
C GLY A 554 10.82 15.71 21.44
N PHE A 555 11.14 16.53 22.43
CA PHE A 555 11.66 17.90 22.24
C PHE A 555 13.07 18.07 22.80
N ASP A 556 13.80 16.97 22.95
CA ASP A 556 15.17 16.91 23.46
C ASP A 556 16.24 17.12 22.39
N ALA A 557 15.90 17.14 21.11
CA ALA A 557 16.80 17.67 20.08
C ALA A 557 16.95 19.21 20.14
N HIS A 558 16.21 19.89 21.02
CA HIS A 558 16.30 21.33 21.21
C HIS A 558 17.73 21.74 21.59
N LYS A 559 18.21 22.85 21.04
CA LYS A 559 19.59 23.35 21.21
C LYS A 559 20.07 23.51 22.65
N ASP A 560 19.14 23.80 23.56
CA ASP A 560 19.41 24.04 24.99
C ASP A 560 19.14 22.79 25.85
N ASP A 561 18.72 21.68 25.23
CA ASP A 561 18.43 20.45 25.96
C ASP A 561 19.71 19.81 26.55
N PRO A 562 19.70 19.41 27.84
CA PRO A 562 20.88 18.87 28.48
C PRO A 562 21.27 17.46 28.02
N LEU A 563 20.38 16.71 27.35
CA LEU A 563 20.61 15.33 26.95
C LEU A 563 20.80 15.16 25.44
N GLY A 564 20.10 15.92 24.59
CA GLY A 564 20.10 15.61 23.15
C GLY A 564 21.34 15.99 22.34
N GLY A 565 21.96 17.14 22.63
CA GLY A 565 23.17 17.60 21.92
C GLY A 565 22.97 17.90 20.42
N MET A 566 21.78 18.35 20.06
CA MET A 566 21.40 18.79 18.70
C MET A 566 21.14 20.30 18.70
N GLN A 567 20.70 20.87 17.57
CA GLN A 567 20.51 22.31 17.40
C GLN A 567 19.10 22.67 16.90
N MET A 568 18.09 21.89 17.28
CA MET A 568 16.70 22.18 16.89
C MET A 568 16.17 23.41 17.61
N THR A 569 15.30 24.14 16.93
CA THR A 569 14.57 25.30 17.47
C THR A 569 13.06 25.04 17.45
N PRO A 570 12.25 25.86 18.16
CA PRO A 570 10.80 25.79 18.08
C PRO A 570 10.25 25.88 16.64
N ASP A 571 10.88 26.70 15.78
CA ASP A 571 10.49 26.83 14.37
C ASP A 571 10.79 25.56 13.58
N GLY A 572 11.91 24.88 13.90
CA GLY A 572 12.23 23.56 13.38
C GLY A 572 11.15 22.53 13.70
N TYR A 573 10.73 22.44 14.97
CA TYR A 573 9.64 21.54 15.37
C TYR A 573 8.31 21.88 14.68
N ALA A 574 7.99 23.17 14.53
CA ALA A 574 6.81 23.58 13.75
C ALA A 574 6.92 23.13 12.27
N ALA A 575 8.12 23.20 11.67
CA ALA A 575 8.35 22.72 10.31
C ALA A 575 8.17 21.19 10.18
N LEU A 576 8.71 20.40 11.12
CA LEU A 576 8.48 18.93 11.16
C LEU A 576 6.99 18.62 11.30
N THR A 577 6.29 19.36 12.16
CA THR A 577 4.85 19.20 12.38
C THR A 577 4.05 19.47 11.11
N ARG A 578 4.35 20.57 10.40
CA ARG A 578 3.71 20.90 9.11
C ARG A 578 3.97 19.83 8.06
N LEU A 579 5.17 19.25 8.03
CA LEU A 579 5.51 18.14 7.14
C LEU A 579 4.61 16.92 7.41
N VAL A 580 4.54 16.47 8.67
CA VAL A 580 3.69 15.33 9.06
C VAL A 580 2.21 15.64 8.81
N ARG A 581 1.77 16.87 9.08
CA ARG A 581 0.41 17.33 8.82
C ARG A 581 0.02 17.18 7.35
N ARG A 582 0.87 17.62 6.42
CA ARG A 582 0.61 17.47 4.98
C ARG A 582 0.39 16.02 4.58
N ILE A 583 1.15 15.09 5.17
CA ILE A 583 0.98 13.65 4.94
C ILE A 583 -0.37 13.18 5.49
N ALA A 584 -0.69 13.51 6.74
CA ALA A 584 -1.95 13.10 7.35
C ALA A 584 -3.16 13.68 6.60
N ASP A 585 -3.10 14.94 6.17
CA ASP A 585 -4.15 15.59 5.39
C ASP A 585 -4.35 14.90 4.03
N THR A 586 -3.28 14.37 3.42
CA THR A 586 -3.32 13.69 2.12
C THR A 586 -3.85 12.25 2.22
N SER A 587 -3.42 11.46 3.20
CA SER A 587 -3.69 10.01 3.23
C SER A 587 -4.46 9.52 4.46
N ALA A 588 -4.44 10.28 5.57
CA ALA A 588 -5.04 9.90 6.85
C ALA A 588 -6.28 10.72 7.22
N ARG A 589 -6.88 11.46 6.27
CA ARG A 589 -8.01 12.39 6.52
C ARG A 589 -7.70 13.41 7.63
N GLY A 590 -6.45 13.84 7.72
CA GLY A 590 -5.96 14.79 8.72
C GLY A 590 -5.74 14.21 10.12
N ARG A 591 -5.93 12.89 10.33
CA ARG A 591 -5.86 12.24 11.64
C ARG A 591 -4.43 12.16 12.17
N ILE A 592 -4.17 12.88 13.27
CA ILE A 592 -2.88 12.86 13.98
C ILE A 592 -3.11 12.71 15.49
N VAL A 593 -2.37 11.80 16.14
CA VAL A 593 -2.18 11.82 17.59
C VAL A 593 -0.70 11.97 17.89
N SER A 594 -0.31 13.10 18.46
CA SER A 594 1.06 13.36 18.90
C SER A 594 1.20 13.12 20.39
N VAL A 595 2.22 12.37 20.80
CA VAL A 595 2.45 11.91 22.17
C VAL A 595 3.80 12.42 22.65
N LEU A 596 3.82 13.11 23.79
CA LEU A 596 5.04 13.64 24.37
C LEU A 596 5.99 12.48 24.79
N GLU A 597 7.23 12.55 24.34
CA GLU A 597 8.33 11.65 24.73
C GLU A 597 9.37 12.41 25.58
N GLY A 598 10.58 12.65 25.06
CA GLY A 598 11.67 13.39 25.70
C GLY A 598 11.56 14.92 25.64
N GLY A 599 12.60 15.61 26.12
CA GLY A 599 12.69 17.07 26.23
C GLY A 599 12.78 17.54 27.68
N TYR A 600 13.95 18.01 28.09
CA TYR A 600 14.37 18.11 29.49
C TYR A 600 14.81 19.52 29.90
N ASP A 601 15.10 20.40 28.94
CA ASP A 601 15.11 21.84 29.19
C ASP A 601 13.68 22.39 29.24
N LEU A 602 13.27 22.99 30.36
CA LEU A 602 11.87 23.37 30.57
C LEU A 602 11.42 24.51 29.64
N ALA A 603 12.29 25.48 29.38
CA ALA A 603 11.97 26.63 28.55
C ALA A 603 11.91 26.24 27.07
N GLY A 604 12.91 25.50 26.60
CA GLY A 604 13.00 24.93 25.26
C GLY A 604 11.87 23.96 24.96
N LEU A 605 11.56 23.05 25.88
CA LEU A 605 10.40 22.15 25.79
C LEU A 605 9.10 22.93 25.61
N ALA A 606 8.81 23.86 26.53
CA ALA A 606 7.55 24.59 26.51
C ALA A 606 7.39 25.45 25.26
N ALA A 607 8.46 26.11 24.80
CA ALA A 607 8.45 26.89 23.56
C ALA A 607 8.27 25.99 22.32
N SER A 608 8.93 24.84 22.28
CA SER A 608 8.83 23.89 21.15
C SER A 608 7.45 23.24 21.08
N VAL A 609 6.86 22.88 22.23
CA VAL A 609 5.48 22.38 22.30
C VAL A 609 4.48 23.46 21.87
N GLU A 610 4.67 24.72 22.27
CA GLU A 610 3.82 25.81 21.78
C GLU A 610 3.85 25.90 20.24
N ALA A 611 5.05 25.86 19.65
CA ALA A 611 5.23 25.91 18.20
C ALA A 611 4.63 24.68 17.49
N HIS A 612 4.81 23.48 18.05
CA HIS A 612 4.20 22.24 17.59
C HIS A 612 2.67 22.30 17.63
N VAL A 613 2.08 22.72 18.76
CA VAL A 613 0.63 22.86 18.91
C VAL A 613 0.06 23.90 17.94
N ARG A 614 0.71 25.05 17.76
CA ARG A 614 0.29 26.04 16.75
C ARG A 614 0.27 25.43 15.35
N ALA A 615 1.29 24.66 14.99
CA ALA A 615 1.34 23.97 13.71
C ALA A 615 0.28 22.85 13.60
N LEU A 616 -0.13 22.18 14.68
CA LEU A 616 -1.28 21.26 14.64
C LEU A 616 -2.62 21.97 14.41
N MET A 617 -2.74 23.24 14.81
CA MET A 617 -3.97 24.05 14.70
C MET A 617 -4.14 24.75 13.36
N GLU A 618 -3.09 24.84 12.55
CA GLU A 618 -3.14 25.26 11.14
C GLU A 618 -3.85 24.20 10.29
#